data_AF-A0A924A3B3-F1
#
_entry.id   AF-A0A924A3B3-F1
#
_cell.length_a   1.000
_cell.length_b   1.000
_cell.length_c   1.000
_cell.angle_alpha   90.00
_cell.angle_beta   90.00
_cell.angle_gamma   90.00
#
_symmetry.space_group_name_H-M   'P 1'
#
loop_
_entity.id
_entity.type
_entity.pdbx_description
1 polymer ?
#
loop_
_entity_poly.entity_id
_entity_poly.type
_entity_poly.pdbx_seq_one_letter_code
_entity_poly.pdbx_strand_id
1 'polypeptide(L)'
;VISVPKKRYKRAVDRNLIKRRIRESYRLNKSEHLSVNLPASGETLLLSIQFIGKEIPQFAYLQARLLLIFVKLKSLTNGLH
;
A
#
# COMPACT_ATOMS: atom_id res chain seq x y z
N VAL A 1 3.66 -3.80 6.80
CA VAL A 1 4.62 -2.76 7.29
C VAL A 1 4.65 -1.57 6.31
N ILE A 2 4.80 -0.31 6.76
CA ILE A 2 4.97 0.86 5.87
C ILE A 2 6.27 1.61 6.22
N SER A 3 7.18 1.69 5.26
CA SER A 3 8.48 2.34 5.40
C SER A 3 8.55 3.67 4.63
N VAL A 4 9.07 4.70 5.29
CA VAL A 4 9.31 6.04 4.70
C VAL A 4 10.73 6.48 5.09
N PRO A 5 11.59 6.89 4.14
CA PRO A 5 13.02 7.13 4.38
C PRO A 5 13.26 8.33 5.31
N LYS A 6 13.92 8.06 6.46
CA LYS A 6 14.27 9.07 7.48
C LYS A 6 15.27 10.12 6.99
N LYS A 7 16.23 9.72 6.14
CA LYS A 7 17.26 10.62 5.59
C LYS A 7 16.65 11.73 4.73
N ARG A 8 15.62 11.39 3.94
CA ARG A 8 14.92 12.33 3.06
C ARG A 8 13.84 13.12 3.81
N TYR A 9 12.99 12.43 4.56
CA TYR A 9 11.92 13.04 5.35
C TYR A 9 12.36 13.11 6.82
N LYS A 10 13.11 14.18 7.14
CA LYS A 10 13.68 14.39 8.48
C LYS A 10 12.58 14.63 9.52
N ARG A 11 11.56 15.42 9.18
CA ARG A 11 10.45 15.75 10.10
C ARG A 11 9.54 14.54 10.29
N ALA A 12 9.21 14.24 11.54
CA ALA A 12 8.31 13.14 11.88
C ALA A 12 6.90 13.36 11.30
N VAL A 13 6.44 14.62 11.29
CA VAL A 13 5.12 15.01 10.77
C VAL A 13 4.98 14.62 9.29
N ASP A 14 5.98 14.90 8.45
CA ASP A 14 5.96 14.55 7.02
C ASP A 14 5.89 13.04 6.80
N ARG A 15 6.70 12.27 7.54
CA ARG A 15 6.67 10.80 7.49
C ARG A 15 5.31 10.27 7.92
N ASN A 16 4.75 10.82 8.98
CA ASN A 16 3.45 10.41 9.52
C ASN A 16 2.33 10.74 8.54
N LEU A 17 2.38 11.88 7.86
CA LEU A 17 1.45 12.26 6.81
C LEU A 17 1.47 11.26 5.65
N ILE A 18 2.66 10.91 5.13
CA ILE A 18 2.81 9.92 4.06
C ILE A 18 2.27 8.57 4.51
N LYS A 19 2.68 8.08 5.69
CA LYS A 19 2.20 6.81 6.25
C LYS A 19 0.68 6.80 6.43
N ARG A 20 0.09 7.91 6.88
CA ARG A 20 -1.36 8.06 7.05
C ARG A 20 -2.09 7.97 5.72
N ARG A 21 -1.61 8.68 4.68
CA ARG A 21 -2.18 8.63 3.33
C ARG A 21 -2.12 7.22 2.74
N ILE A 22 -1.00 6.50 2.92
CA ILE A 22 -0.85 5.11 2.47
C ILE A 22 -1.82 4.19 3.21
N ARG A 23 -1.91 4.29 4.55
CA ARG A 23 -2.83 3.47 5.34
C ARG A 23 -4.28 3.70 4.94
N GLU A 24 -4.66 4.95 4.71
CA GLU A 24 -6.04 5.27 4.39
C GLU A 24 -6.42 4.79 2.99
N SER A 25 -5.53 4.98 2.01
CA SER A 25 -5.71 4.39 0.69
C SER A 25 -5.79 2.86 0.77
N TYR A 26 -4.94 2.20 1.57
CA TYR A 26 -5.05 0.76 1.77
C TYR A 26 -6.40 0.38 2.40
N ARG A 27 -6.84 1.07 3.46
CA ARG A 27 -8.08 0.79 4.19
C ARG A 27 -9.31 0.85 3.28
N LEU A 28 -9.39 1.90 2.44
CA LEU A 28 -10.52 2.10 1.53
C LEU A 28 -10.61 1.05 0.43
N ASN A 29 -9.47 0.51 -0.01
CA ASN A 29 -9.38 -0.35 -1.19
C ASN A 29 -9.15 -1.84 -0.84
N LYS A 30 -8.89 -2.17 0.43
CA LYS A 30 -8.56 -3.54 0.87
C LYS A 30 -9.69 -4.53 0.58
N SER A 31 -10.92 -4.17 0.92
CA SER A 31 -12.08 -5.07 0.79
C SER A 31 -12.40 -5.40 -0.67
N GLU A 32 -12.21 -4.44 -1.56
CA GLU A 32 -12.52 -4.64 -2.97
C GLU A 32 -11.43 -5.44 -3.69
N HIS A 33 -10.15 -5.16 -3.37
CA HIS A 33 -9.04 -5.68 -4.16
C HIS A 33 -8.24 -6.82 -3.51
N LEU A 34 -8.23 -6.94 -2.17
CA LEU A 34 -7.39 -7.92 -1.47
C LEU A 34 -8.15 -9.03 -0.75
N SER A 35 -9.38 -8.80 -0.24
CA SER A 35 -10.08 -9.85 0.53
C SER A 35 -10.66 -10.99 -0.31
N VAL A 36 -10.79 -10.82 -1.62
CA VAL A 36 -11.48 -11.80 -2.49
C VAL A 36 -10.58 -12.98 -2.89
N ASN A 37 -9.24 -12.88 -2.78
CA ASN A 37 -8.32 -13.91 -3.30
C ASN A 37 -7.33 -14.43 -2.26
N LEU A 38 -7.60 -14.28 -0.96
CA LEU A 38 -6.86 -15.06 0.04
C LEU A 38 -7.47 -16.47 0.04
N PRO A 39 -6.68 -17.52 -0.21
CA PRO A 39 -7.22 -18.87 -0.22
C PRO A 39 -7.85 -19.21 1.13
N ALA A 40 -8.94 -19.96 1.10
CA ALA A 40 -9.68 -20.40 2.29
C ALA A 40 -8.83 -21.26 3.25
N SER A 41 -7.59 -21.63 2.85
CA SER A 41 -6.62 -22.43 3.61
C SER A 41 -6.03 -21.73 4.86
N GLY A 42 -6.46 -20.51 5.18
CA GLY A 42 -5.97 -19.78 6.37
C GLY A 42 -4.62 -19.10 6.16
N GLU A 43 -4.20 -18.94 4.90
CA GLU A 43 -2.96 -18.23 4.57
C GLU A 43 -3.08 -16.73 4.84
N THR A 44 -2.00 -16.17 5.39
CA THR A 44 -1.91 -14.74 5.70
C THR A 44 -1.01 -14.04 4.69
N LEU A 45 -1.54 -13.04 3.98
CA LEU A 45 -0.73 -12.18 3.12
C LEU A 45 0.16 -11.25 3.95
N LEU A 46 1.48 -11.46 3.89
CA LEU A 46 2.46 -10.54 4.43
C LEU A 46 2.76 -9.43 3.42
N LEU A 47 2.30 -8.19 3.70
CA LEU A 47 2.52 -7.03 2.81
C LEU A 47 3.39 -5.96 3.46
N SER A 48 4.41 -5.52 2.71
CA SER A 48 5.25 -4.35 3.05
C SER A 48 5.20 -3.31 1.93
N ILE A 49 4.99 -2.04 2.30
CA ILE A 49 4.95 -0.91 1.37
C ILE A 49 6.13 0.02 1.69
N GLN A 50 6.97 0.28 0.69
CA GLN A 50 8.11 1.17 0.82
C GLN A 50 7.93 2.42 -0.05
N PHE A 51 7.99 3.59 0.57
CA PHE A 51 7.87 4.87 -0.13
C PHE A 51 9.25 5.39 -0.53
N ILE A 52 9.46 5.60 -1.83
CA ILE A 52 10.73 6.10 -2.39
C ILE A 52 10.60 7.45 -3.12
N GLY A 53 9.44 8.10 -3.06
CA GLY A 53 9.17 9.38 -3.70
C GLY A 53 10.00 10.53 -3.13
N LYS A 54 10.26 11.56 -3.95
CA LYS A 54 11.06 12.73 -3.56
C LYS A 54 10.24 13.84 -2.90
N GLU A 55 8.92 13.84 -3.11
CA GLU A 55 7.98 14.85 -2.63
C GLU A 55 6.83 14.21 -1.86
N ILE A 56 6.07 15.00 -1.11
CA ILE A 56 4.90 14.52 -0.39
C ILE A 56 3.72 14.51 -1.36
N PRO A 57 3.26 13.34 -1.85
CA PRO A 57 2.24 13.29 -2.88
C PRO A 57 0.87 13.66 -2.32
N GLN A 58 0.04 14.30 -3.13
CA GLN A 58 -1.39 14.46 -2.83
C GLN A 58 -2.06 13.09 -2.66
N PHE A 59 -3.15 13.06 -1.88
CA PHE A 59 -3.84 11.80 -1.58
C PHE A 59 -4.38 11.11 -2.84
N ALA A 60 -5.03 11.85 -3.74
CA ALA A 60 -5.61 11.30 -4.97
C ALA A 60 -4.54 10.60 -5.84
N TYR A 61 -3.39 11.25 -6.03
CA TYR A 61 -2.27 10.64 -6.76
C TYR A 61 -1.80 9.35 -6.08
N LEU A 62 -1.59 9.38 -4.77
CA LEU A 62 -1.13 8.21 -4.02
C LEU A 62 -2.15 7.07 -4.06
N GLN A 63 -3.44 7.38 -4.00
CA GLN A 63 -4.53 6.42 -4.09
C GLN A 63 -4.55 5.73 -5.45
N ALA A 64 -4.52 6.50 -6.54
CA ALA A 64 -4.49 5.94 -7.89
C ALA A 64 -3.28 5.01 -8.12
N ARG A 65 -2.09 5.41 -7.63
CA ARG A 65 -0.90 4.56 -7.73
C ARG A 65 -1.01 3.28 -6.90
N LEU A 66 -1.61 3.35 -5.71
CA LEU A 66 -1.75 2.18 -4.83
C LEU A 66 -2.79 1.19 -5.39
N LEU A 67 -3.87 1.68 -5.98
CA LEU A 67 -4.87 0.86 -6.68
C LEU A 67 -4.25 0.03 -7.81
N LEU A 68 -3.41 0.66 -8.65
CA LEU A 68 -2.69 -0.06 -9.70
C LEU A 68 -1.80 -1.19 -9.15
N ILE A 69 -1.18 -0.97 -7.99
CA ILE A 69 -0.38 -2.00 -7.31
C ILE A 69 -1.26 -3.16 -6.84
N PHE A 70 -2.45 -2.89 -6.29
CA PHE A 70 -3.37 -3.94 -5.84
C PHE A 70 -3.95 -4.76 -6.98
N VAL A 71 -4.31 -4.11 -8.11
CA VAL A 71 -4.74 -4.83 -9.32
C VAL A 71 -3.63 -5.76 -9.82
N LYS A 72 -2.39 -5.26 -9.87
CA LYS A 72 -1.24 -6.08 -10.26
C LYS A 72 -0.99 -7.22 -9.26
N LEU A 73 -1.09 -6.95 -7.96
CA LEU A 73 -0.93 -7.98 -6.92
C LEU A 73 -1.98 -9.08 -7.08
N LYS A 74 -3.25 -8.72 -7.30
CA LYS A 74 -4.34 -9.68 -7.57
C LYS A 74 -4.05 -10.57 -8.77
N SER A 75 -3.51 -10.02 -9.86
CA SER A 75 -3.13 -10.83 -11.01
C SER A 75 -2.00 -11.83 -10.72
N LEU A 76 -1.06 -11.48 -9.83
CA LEU A 76 0.04 -12.35 -9.43
C LEU A 76 -0.40 -13.46 -8.49
N THR A 77 -1.36 -13.20 -7.60
CA THR A 77 -1.89 -14.22 -6.67
C THR A 77 -2.77 -15.24 -7.37
N ASN A 78 -3.49 -14.85 -8.42
CA ASN A 78 -4.38 -15.75 -9.15
C ASN A 78 -3.62 -16.81 -9.98
N GLY A 79 -2.33 -16.60 -10.28
CA GLY A 79 -1.47 -17.56 -10.97
C GLY A 79 -0.66 -18.48 -10.05
N LEU A 80 -0.87 -18.39 -8.74
CA LEU A 80 -0.22 -19.26 -7.73
C LEU A 80 -1.12 -20.44 -7.30
N HIS A 81 -2.26 -20.61 -7.96
CA HIS A 81 -3.17 -21.76 -7.83
C HIS A 81 -3.01 -22.73 -8.99
#